data_AF-A0A2I0DC79-F1
#
_entry.id   AF-A0A2I0DC79-F1
#
_cell.length_a   1.000
_cell.length_b   1.000
_cell.length_c   1.000
_cell.angle_alpha   90.00
_cell.angle_beta   90.00
_cell.angle_gamma   90.00
#
_symmetry.space_group_name_H-M   'P 1'
#
loop_
_entity.id
_entity.type
_entity.pdbx_description
1 polymer ?
#
loop_
_entity_poly.entity_id
_entity_poly.type
_entity_poly.pdbx_seq_one_letter_code
_entity_poly.pdbx_strand_id
1 'polypeptide(L)'
;MNYKYQLDLEITRLLKFIISYDENFKAFKFNDTWVNEINDHFYKVKITIIMQLLAKYLKHGLKQAEYLEYLKNWISKKLSQIENYELNSIEFFESYTQKISTVNGHSKEPTSNSELFKTYKEDNKLALEQNPDLVNYLNFFSKKINNLKTEQDFEKGLLLYALNTYKDALKDLHGYIYEISNDAEYIDFKSIDLGDWEESTVKEKKHRLGHLNLSKKKVAHFFRILLEENYLVFDEKDDAANRLEMKRFVEDNFTFKNLKKERSAIKTFRREYSEVCSNLSPDVKEHKDFIDKLISKLQTRKDNLKD
;
A
#
# COMPACT_ATOMS: atom_id res chain seq x y z
N MET A 1 9.22 -25.18 9.93
CA MET A 1 8.44 -24.22 10.74
C MET A 1 7.22 -23.82 9.93
N ASN A 2 6.00 -23.93 10.48
CA ASN A 2 4.77 -23.66 9.72
C ASN A 2 4.43 -22.16 9.78
N TYR A 3 5.06 -21.36 8.91
CA TYR A 3 4.86 -19.91 8.86
C TYR A 3 3.42 -19.52 8.54
N LYS A 4 2.72 -20.33 7.71
CA LYS A 4 1.29 -20.13 7.41
C LYS A 4 0.44 -20.16 8.68
N TYR A 5 0.63 -21.19 9.50
CA TYR A 5 -0.11 -21.33 10.75
C TYR A 5 0.15 -20.18 11.73
N GLN A 6 1.41 -19.76 11.87
CA GLN A 6 1.76 -18.63 12.73
C GLN A 6 1.14 -17.32 12.23
N LEU A 7 1.18 -17.09 10.92
CA LEU A 7 0.57 -15.94 10.29
C LEU A 7 -0.96 -15.93 10.44
N ASP A 8 -1.62 -17.05 10.15
CA ASP A 8 -3.08 -17.21 10.33
C ASP A 8 -3.48 -16.92 11.78
N LEU A 9 -2.65 -17.34 12.75
CA LEU A 9 -2.89 -17.12 14.17
C LEU A 9 -2.73 -15.65 14.58
N GLU A 10 -1.68 -14.96 14.10
CA GLU A 10 -1.50 -13.53 14.37
C GLU A 10 -2.56 -12.67 13.68
N ILE A 11 -2.95 -13.00 12.45
CA ILE A 11 -4.06 -12.33 11.75
C ILE A 11 -5.37 -12.59 12.50
N THR A 12 -5.63 -13.82 12.96
CA THR A 12 -6.83 -14.11 13.77
C THR A 12 -6.87 -13.27 15.03
N ARG A 13 -5.73 -13.13 15.73
CA ARG A 13 -5.62 -12.28 16.93
C ARG A 13 -5.85 -10.81 16.62
N LEU A 14 -5.29 -10.31 15.52
CA LEU A 14 -5.48 -8.93 15.09
C LEU A 14 -6.95 -8.67 14.72
N LEU A 15 -7.59 -9.56 13.95
CA LEU A 15 -8.97 -9.41 13.48
C LEU A 15 -10.04 -9.64 14.56
N LYS A 16 -9.65 -9.96 15.79
CA LYS A 16 -10.58 -9.94 16.93
C LYS A 16 -11.19 -8.54 17.06
N PHE A 17 -12.44 -8.50 17.52
CA PHE A 17 -13.11 -7.24 17.82
C PHE A 17 -14.01 -7.48 19.01
N ILE A 18 -13.41 -7.38 20.19
CA ILE A 18 -14.07 -7.61 21.47
C ILE A 18 -13.86 -6.35 22.30
N ILE A 19 -14.96 -5.76 22.75
CA ILE A 19 -14.96 -4.63 23.66
C ILE A 19 -15.51 -5.11 25.00
N SER A 20 -14.80 -4.76 26.06
CA SER A 20 -15.28 -4.98 27.41
C SER A 20 -15.16 -3.71 28.24
N TYR A 21 -16.05 -3.56 29.22
CA TYR A 21 -16.02 -2.49 30.20
C TYR A 21 -15.81 -3.09 31.58
N ASP A 22 -14.88 -2.53 32.34
CA ASP A 22 -14.59 -2.93 33.71
C ASP A 22 -15.19 -1.92 34.68
N GLU A 23 -16.19 -2.33 35.45
CA GLU A 23 -16.92 -1.45 36.37
C GLU A 23 -16.05 -0.98 37.54
N ASN A 24 -15.05 -1.77 37.95
CA ASN A 24 -14.21 -1.43 39.10
C ASN A 24 -13.27 -0.26 38.76
N PHE A 25 -12.70 -0.31 37.57
CA PHE A 25 -11.77 0.72 37.07
C PHE A 25 -12.45 1.78 36.22
N LYS A 26 -13.74 1.60 35.90
CA LYS A 26 -14.53 2.45 35.00
C LYS A 26 -13.85 2.67 33.64
N ALA A 27 -13.21 1.64 33.11
CA ALA A 27 -12.36 1.73 31.91
C ALA A 27 -12.69 0.66 30.88
N PHE A 28 -12.44 0.95 29.61
CA PHE A 28 -12.63 0.01 28.51
C PHE A 28 -11.37 -0.81 28.20
N LYS A 29 -11.60 -2.06 27.79
CA LYS A 29 -10.60 -2.87 27.09
C LYS A 29 -11.07 -3.15 25.67
N PHE A 30 -10.14 -3.12 24.73
CA PHE A 30 -10.31 -3.58 23.37
C PHE A 30 -9.36 -4.75 23.10
N ASN A 31 -9.89 -5.89 22.67
CA ASN A 31 -9.15 -7.13 22.45
C ASN A 31 -8.21 -7.48 23.62
N ASP A 32 -8.78 -7.46 24.83
CA ASP A 32 -8.10 -7.75 26.11
C ASP A 32 -6.98 -6.75 26.51
N THR A 33 -6.87 -5.61 25.83
CA THR A 33 -5.90 -4.54 26.14
C THR A 33 -6.62 -3.28 26.59
N TRP A 34 -6.12 -2.58 27.60
CA TRP A 34 -6.71 -1.31 28.05
C TRP A 34 -6.60 -0.24 26.96
N VAL A 35 -7.65 0.54 26.73
CA VAL A 35 -7.70 1.47 25.59
C VAL A 35 -6.66 2.59 25.68
N ASN A 36 -6.22 2.95 26.88
CA ASN A 36 -5.16 3.94 27.10
C ASN A 36 -3.74 3.39 26.85
N GLU A 37 -3.57 2.08 26.78
CA GLU A 37 -2.33 1.43 26.36
C GLU A 37 -2.25 1.27 24.83
N ILE A 38 -3.34 1.57 24.12
CA ILE A 38 -3.43 1.49 22.65
C ILE A 38 -3.14 2.87 22.06
N ASN A 39 -1.97 2.98 21.43
CA ASN A 39 -1.56 4.11 20.61
C ASN A 39 -1.16 3.63 19.21
N ASP A 40 -0.73 4.55 18.34
CA ASP A 40 -0.31 4.21 16.98
C ASP A 40 0.87 3.23 16.95
N HIS A 41 1.77 3.29 17.94
CA HIS A 41 2.89 2.35 18.06
C HIS A 41 2.43 0.92 18.39
N PHE A 42 1.36 0.76 19.18
CA PHE A 42 0.84 -0.55 19.60
C PHE A 42 0.50 -1.45 18.40
N TYR A 43 -0.24 -0.92 17.42
CA TYR A 43 -0.59 -1.69 16.22
C TYR A 43 0.56 -1.79 15.22
N LYS A 44 1.44 -0.78 15.16
CA LYS A 44 2.64 -0.84 14.33
C LYS A 44 3.48 -2.07 14.64
N VAL A 45 3.70 -2.39 15.91
CA VAL A 45 4.45 -3.60 16.33
C VAL A 45 3.76 -4.88 15.86
N LYS A 46 2.43 -4.98 16.03
CA LYS A 46 1.66 -6.17 15.62
C LYS A 46 1.68 -6.37 14.10
N ILE A 47 1.53 -5.29 13.34
CA ILE A 47 1.60 -5.31 11.88
C ILE A 47 2.99 -5.75 11.44
N THR A 48 4.06 -5.20 12.01
CA THR A 48 5.44 -5.61 11.69
C THR A 48 5.65 -7.11 11.86
N ILE A 49 5.13 -7.72 12.94
CA ILE A 49 5.22 -9.16 13.16
C ILE A 49 4.48 -9.94 12.05
N ILE A 50 3.25 -9.55 11.72
CA ILE A 50 2.46 -10.17 10.65
C ILE A 50 3.19 -10.07 9.31
N MET A 51 3.77 -8.91 9.00
CA MET A 51 4.49 -8.68 7.75
C MET A 51 5.78 -9.51 7.66
N GLN A 52 6.53 -9.64 8.76
CA GLN A 52 7.70 -10.53 8.82
C GLN A 52 7.31 -12.00 8.61
N LEU A 53 6.18 -12.44 9.19
CA LEU A 53 5.66 -13.80 8.99
C LEU A 53 5.18 -14.03 7.55
N LEU A 54 4.49 -13.05 6.97
CA LEU A 54 4.07 -13.06 5.57
C LEU A 54 5.27 -13.14 4.64
N ALA A 55 6.30 -12.33 4.86
CA ALA A 55 7.53 -12.37 4.09
C ALA A 55 8.19 -13.76 4.11
N LYS A 56 8.32 -14.36 5.30
CA LYS A 56 8.84 -15.73 5.45
C LYS A 56 7.97 -16.76 4.75
N TYR A 57 6.64 -16.62 4.82
CA TYR A 57 5.72 -17.49 4.11
C TYR A 57 5.87 -17.35 2.60
N LEU A 58 5.90 -16.14 2.05
CA LEU A 58 5.99 -15.91 0.61
C LEU A 58 7.31 -16.46 0.03
N LYS A 59 8.42 -16.31 0.76
CA LYS A 59 9.75 -16.80 0.37
C LYS A 59 9.85 -18.32 0.32
N HIS A 60 9.15 -19.03 1.22
CA HIS A 60 9.32 -20.49 1.41
C HIS A 60 8.06 -21.32 1.10
N GLY A 61 6.91 -20.67 0.93
CA GLY A 61 5.62 -21.31 0.74
C GLY A 61 5.35 -21.72 -0.72
N LEU A 62 4.20 -22.36 -0.90
CA LEU A 62 3.61 -22.69 -2.20
C LEU A 62 2.30 -21.90 -2.34
N LYS A 63 1.80 -21.71 -3.56
CA LYS A 63 0.51 -21.04 -3.83
C LYS A 63 0.42 -19.63 -3.23
N GLN A 64 1.45 -18.81 -3.44
CA GLN A 64 1.55 -17.45 -2.91
C GLN A 64 0.34 -16.58 -3.30
N ALA A 65 -0.03 -16.58 -4.59
CA ALA A 65 -1.14 -15.78 -5.11
C ALA A 65 -2.48 -16.16 -4.45
N GLU A 66 -2.81 -17.47 -4.39
CA GLU A 66 -4.04 -17.97 -3.74
C GLU A 66 -4.11 -17.55 -2.26
N TYR A 67 -2.98 -17.62 -1.55
CA TYR A 67 -2.94 -17.28 -0.13
C TYR A 67 -3.00 -15.77 0.12
N LEU A 68 -2.35 -14.96 -0.72
CA LEU A 68 -2.47 -13.50 -0.67
C LEU A 68 -3.92 -13.06 -0.90
N GLU A 69 -4.59 -13.66 -1.88
CA GLU A 69 -6.01 -13.42 -2.16
C GLU A 69 -6.90 -13.81 -0.97
N TYR A 70 -6.62 -14.95 -0.33
CA TYR A 70 -7.30 -15.36 0.89
C TYR A 70 -7.14 -14.33 2.02
N LEU A 71 -5.92 -13.86 2.29
CA LEU A 71 -5.66 -12.88 3.35
C LEU A 71 -6.32 -11.53 3.05
N LYS A 72 -6.22 -11.07 1.79
CA LYS A 72 -6.87 -9.85 1.30
C LYS A 72 -8.36 -9.88 1.59
N ASN A 73 -9.04 -10.94 1.17
CA ASN A 73 -10.48 -11.10 1.37
C ASN A 73 -10.87 -11.23 2.85
N TRP A 74 -10.04 -11.91 3.65
CA TRP A 74 -10.29 -12.08 5.08
C TRP A 74 -10.24 -10.73 5.83
N ILE A 75 -9.23 -9.92 5.57
CA ILE A 75 -9.07 -8.59 6.19
C ILE A 75 -10.13 -7.63 5.64
N SER A 76 -10.40 -7.66 4.32
CA SER A 76 -11.43 -6.84 3.68
C SER A 76 -12.81 -7.07 4.31
N LYS A 77 -13.20 -8.33 4.52
CA LYS A 77 -14.46 -8.67 5.19
C LYS A 77 -14.56 -8.07 6.58
N LYS A 78 -13.45 -8.03 7.33
CA LYS A 78 -13.43 -7.40 8.66
C LYS A 78 -13.53 -5.89 8.58
N LEU A 79 -12.81 -5.26 7.64
CA LEU A 79 -12.90 -3.82 7.40
C LEU A 79 -14.32 -3.38 7.05
N SER A 80 -14.99 -4.09 6.13
CA SER A 80 -16.39 -3.78 5.78
C SER A 80 -17.35 -3.91 6.97
N GLN A 81 -17.08 -4.82 7.92
CA GLN A 81 -17.86 -4.89 9.16
C GLN A 81 -17.64 -3.65 10.04
N ILE A 82 -16.41 -3.14 10.11
CA ILE A 82 -16.01 -2.02 10.97
C ILE A 82 -16.44 -0.68 10.37
N GLU A 83 -16.41 -0.54 9.05
CA GLU A 83 -16.81 0.70 8.35
C GLU A 83 -18.29 1.07 8.58
N ASN A 84 -19.13 0.09 8.92
CA ASN A 84 -20.51 0.33 9.30
C ASN A 84 -20.66 0.86 10.74
N TYR A 85 -19.59 0.92 11.53
CA TYR A 85 -19.60 1.49 12.88
C TYR A 85 -19.23 2.98 12.83
N GLU A 86 -20.05 3.82 13.47
CA GLU A 86 -19.80 5.26 13.60
C GLU A 86 -18.74 5.57 14.67
N LEU A 87 -17.51 5.07 14.47
CA LEU A 87 -16.40 5.10 15.43
C LEU A 87 -15.93 6.51 15.84
N ASN A 88 -16.53 7.57 15.31
CA ASN A 88 -16.18 8.96 15.57
C ASN A 88 -17.30 9.75 16.26
N SER A 89 -18.29 9.04 16.81
CA SER A 89 -19.48 9.62 17.43
C SER A 89 -19.96 8.80 18.61
N ILE A 90 -20.72 9.43 19.51
CA ILE A 90 -21.38 8.75 20.63
C ILE A 90 -22.44 7.74 20.16
N GLU A 91 -22.97 7.92 18.94
CA GLU A 91 -23.92 7.02 18.26
C GLU A 91 -23.37 5.58 18.13
N PHE A 92 -22.03 5.42 18.12
CA PHE A 92 -21.39 4.11 18.28
C PHE A 92 -21.89 3.35 19.50
N PHE A 93 -22.00 4.01 20.65
CA PHE A 93 -22.44 3.37 21.88
C PHE A 93 -23.94 3.03 21.80
N GLU A 94 -24.75 3.86 21.15
CA GLU A 94 -26.18 3.57 20.96
C GLU A 94 -26.37 2.27 20.16
N SER A 95 -25.55 2.06 19.13
CA SER A 95 -25.60 0.88 18.26
C SER A 95 -24.85 -0.36 18.80
N TYR A 96 -23.83 -0.17 19.65
CA TYR A 96 -22.92 -1.25 20.07
C TYR A 96 -22.96 -1.61 21.56
N THR A 97 -23.65 -0.84 22.42
CA THR A 97 -23.63 -1.07 23.89
C THR A 97 -24.02 -2.51 24.27
N GLN A 98 -24.99 -3.11 23.60
CA GLN A 98 -25.43 -4.49 23.90
C GLN A 98 -24.37 -5.56 23.62
N LYS A 99 -23.35 -5.23 22.82
CA LYS A 99 -22.22 -6.14 22.49
C LYS A 99 -21.00 -5.89 23.37
N ILE A 100 -21.02 -4.86 24.22
CA ILE A 100 -19.97 -4.59 25.18
C ILE A 100 -20.17 -5.54 26.36
N SER A 101 -19.15 -6.34 26.64
CA SER A 101 -19.17 -7.26 27.78
C SER A 101 -18.77 -6.54 29.06
N THR A 102 -19.53 -6.72 30.14
CA THR A 102 -19.15 -6.24 31.47
C THR A 102 -18.27 -7.29 32.15
N VAL A 103 -17.11 -6.88 32.65
CA VAL A 103 -16.16 -7.80 33.28
C VAL A 103 -15.94 -7.37 34.73
N ASN A 104 -16.16 -8.31 35.65
CA ASN A 104 -15.97 -8.14 37.09
C ASN A 104 -14.91 -9.15 37.55
N GLY A 105 -13.62 -8.86 37.42
CA GLY A 105 -12.58 -9.82 37.82
C GLY A 105 -11.15 -9.38 37.52
N HIS A 106 -10.20 -10.06 38.17
CA HIS A 106 -8.75 -9.77 38.26
C HIS A 106 -8.05 -9.49 36.92
N SER A 107 -8.25 -8.30 36.36
CA SER A 107 -7.33 -7.74 35.36
C SER A 107 -6.22 -6.97 36.06
N LYS A 108 -5.05 -6.96 35.44
CA LYS A 108 -3.97 -6.02 35.78
C LYS A 108 -4.56 -4.60 35.78
N GLU A 109 -4.31 -3.86 36.86
CA GLU A 109 -4.79 -2.48 37.03
C GLU A 109 -4.36 -1.62 35.83
N PRO A 110 -5.28 -0.87 35.20
CA PRO A 110 -4.92 0.05 34.12
C PRO A 110 -4.10 1.20 34.67
N THR A 111 -3.33 1.84 33.80
CA THR A 111 -2.81 3.17 34.13
C THR A 111 -4.00 4.12 34.31
N SER A 112 -4.02 4.93 35.37
CA SER A 112 -5.16 5.82 35.63
C SER A 112 -5.27 6.89 34.55
N ASN A 113 -6.47 7.06 34.00
CA ASN A 113 -6.77 8.11 33.02
C ASN A 113 -7.15 9.45 33.68
N SER A 114 -7.29 9.50 35.00
CA SER A 114 -7.72 10.72 35.70
C SER A 114 -6.70 11.86 35.56
N GLU A 115 -5.40 11.57 35.58
CA GLU A 115 -4.37 12.59 35.32
C GLU A 115 -4.43 13.08 33.88
N LEU A 116 -4.53 12.16 32.90
CA LEU A 116 -4.63 12.51 31.49
C LEU A 116 -5.88 13.36 31.19
N PHE A 117 -7.02 13.03 31.80
CA PHE A 117 -8.25 13.83 31.68
C PHE A 117 -8.09 15.24 32.27
N LYS A 118 -7.48 15.35 33.46
CA LYS A 118 -7.19 16.66 34.08
C LYS A 118 -6.27 17.49 33.19
N THR A 119 -5.16 16.92 32.72
CA THR A 119 -4.24 17.59 31.80
C THR A 119 -4.96 18.02 30.52
N TYR A 120 -5.79 17.16 29.93
CA TYR A 120 -6.58 17.51 28.75
C TYR A 120 -7.52 18.71 28.96
N LYS A 121 -8.15 18.81 30.15
CA LYS A 121 -9.11 19.87 30.49
C LYS A 121 -8.46 21.17 30.94
N GLU A 122 -7.40 21.09 31.73
CA GLU A 122 -6.78 22.23 32.41
C GLU A 122 -5.60 22.81 31.61
N ASP A 123 -4.87 21.97 30.88
CA ASP A 123 -3.72 22.37 30.05
C ASP A 123 -3.68 21.56 28.74
N ASN A 124 -4.61 21.89 27.84
CA ASN A 124 -4.74 21.20 26.55
C ASN A 124 -3.45 21.30 25.70
N LYS A 125 -2.65 22.36 25.89
CA LYS A 125 -1.38 22.51 25.18
C LYS A 125 -0.36 21.47 25.65
N LEU A 126 -0.20 21.30 26.96
CA LEU A 126 0.65 20.23 27.51
C LEU A 126 0.14 18.84 27.11
N ALA A 127 -1.17 18.62 27.11
CA ALA A 127 -1.75 17.37 26.64
C ALA A 127 -1.39 17.09 25.17
N LEU A 128 -1.46 18.11 24.31
CA LEU A 128 -1.11 18.02 22.89
C LEU A 128 0.38 17.74 22.67
N GLU A 129 1.26 18.32 23.49
CA GLU A 129 2.71 18.05 23.44
C GLU A 129 3.03 16.59 23.83
N GLN A 130 2.28 16.02 24.78
CA GLN A 130 2.51 14.66 25.26
C GLN A 130 1.88 13.58 24.35
N ASN A 131 0.67 13.83 23.82
CA ASN A 131 -0.09 12.86 23.04
C ASN A 131 -0.81 13.55 21.85
N PRO A 132 -0.06 14.00 20.83
CA PRO A 132 -0.60 14.86 19.78
C PRO A 132 -1.76 14.22 19.01
N ASP A 133 -1.63 12.96 18.59
CA ASP A 133 -2.65 12.29 17.76
C ASP A 133 -3.96 12.06 18.51
N LEU A 134 -3.86 11.57 19.75
CA LEU A 134 -5.01 11.39 20.64
C LEU A 134 -5.72 12.72 20.89
N VAL A 135 -4.97 13.76 21.29
CA VAL A 135 -5.56 15.05 21.65
C VAL A 135 -6.17 15.74 20.42
N ASN A 136 -5.53 15.64 19.26
CA ASN A 136 -6.11 16.12 18.00
C ASN A 136 -7.42 15.40 17.67
N TYR A 137 -7.46 14.08 17.80
CA TYR A 137 -8.68 13.29 17.60
C TYR A 137 -9.80 13.73 18.55
N LEU A 138 -9.51 13.81 19.85
CA LEU A 138 -10.47 14.21 20.88
C LEU A 138 -10.97 15.64 20.66
N ASN A 139 -10.08 16.58 20.32
CA ASN A 139 -10.44 17.96 20.02
C ASN A 139 -11.38 18.04 18.80
N PHE A 140 -11.05 17.32 17.72
CA PHE A 140 -11.82 17.32 16.47
C PHE A 140 -13.22 16.72 16.65
N PHE A 141 -13.32 15.60 17.37
CA PHE A 141 -14.61 14.91 17.57
C PHE A 141 -15.32 15.27 18.87
N SER A 142 -14.76 16.16 19.69
CA SER A 142 -15.30 16.55 21.01
C SER A 142 -16.81 16.83 20.99
N LYS A 143 -17.30 17.63 20.04
CA LYS A 143 -18.73 17.96 19.91
C LYS A 143 -19.61 16.73 19.70
N LYS A 144 -19.13 15.73 18.96
CA LYS A 144 -19.81 14.46 18.71
C LYS A 144 -19.69 13.47 19.87
N ILE A 145 -18.77 13.71 20.80
CA ILE A 145 -18.52 12.90 22.00
C ILE A 145 -18.92 13.71 23.25
N ASN A 146 -20.11 14.32 23.21
CA ASN A 146 -20.70 15.07 24.32
C ASN A 146 -19.81 16.19 24.93
N ASN A 147 -18.88 16.73 24.15
CA ASN A 147 -17.86 17.71 24.57
C ASN A 147 -16.94 17.22 25.70
N LEU A 148 -16.85 15.89 25.89
CA LEU A 148 -15.95 15.26 26.85
C LEU A 148 -16.09 15.87 28.26
N LYS A 149 -17.33 16.08 28.74
CA LYS A 149 -17.61 16.84 29.98
C LYS A 149 -17.15 16.10 31.23
N THR A 150 -17.25 14.78 31.23
CA THR A 150 -16.92 13.91 32.37
C THR A 150 -15.74 13.00 32.06
N GLU A 151 -15.13 12.42 33.09
CA GLU A 151 -14.13 11.35 32.95
C GLU A 151 -14.68 10.17 32.13
N GLN A 152 -15.97 9.85 32.29
CA GLN A 152 -16.62 8.78 31.52
C GLN A 152 -16.77 9.15 30.04
N ASP A 153 -17.08 10.41 29.71
CA ASP A 153 -17.11 10.86 28.31
C ASP A 153 -15.71 10.79 27.68
N PHE A 154 -14.68 11.14 28.47
CA PHE A 154 -13.28 11.04 28.06
C PHE A 154 -12.86 9.59 27.79
N GLU A 155 -13.19 8.67 28.70
CA GLU A 155 -12.93 7.24 28.56
C GLU A 155 -13.61 6.65 27.31
N LYS A 156 -14.84 7.07 27.00
CA LYS A 156 -15.50 6.73 25.73
C LYS A 156 -14.73 7.28 24.53
N GLY A 157 -14.22 8.51 24.62
CA GLY A 157 -13.36 9.10 23.61
C GLY A 157 -12.07 8.30 23.37
N LEU A 158 -11.43 7.81 24.43
CA LEU A 158 -10.26 6.92 24.35
C LEU A 158 -10.58 5.61 23.63
N LEU A 159 -11.72 4.97 23.95
CA LEU A 159 -12.15 3.78 23.22
C LEU A 159 -12.35 4.07 21.73
N LEU A 160 -13.05 5.15 21.38
CA LEU A 160 -13.29 5.52 19.98
C LEU A 160 -11.97 5.79 19.23
N TYR A 161 -11.02 6.47 19.88
CA TYR A 161 -9.68 6.67 19.33
C TYR A 161 -8.97 5.32 19.08
N ALA A 162 -8.92 4.43 20.09
CA ALA A 162 -8.29 3.12 19.97
C ALA A 162 -8.91 2.25 18.85
N LEU A 163 -10.24 2.32 18.68
CA LEU A 163 -10.95 1.64 17.59
C LEU A 163 -10.62 2.27 16.22
N ASN A 164 -10.44 3.59 16.16
CA ASN A 164 -10.03 4.27 14.93
C ASN A 164 -8.59 3.90 14.54
N THR A 165 -7.65 3.95 15.48
CA THR A 165 -6.26 3.51 15.25
C THR A 165 -6.22 2.04 14.78
N TYR A 166 -7.03 1.17 15.38
CA TYR A 166 -7.16 -0.21 14.92
C TYR A 166 -7.69 -0.33 13.48
N LYS A 167 -8.72 0.44 13.13
CA LYS A 167 -9.27 0.47 11.77
C LYS A 167 -8.22 0.92 10.76
N ASP A 168 -7.48 1.98 11.07
CA ASP A 168 -6.46 2.54 10.19
C ASP A 168 -5.30 1.54 10.01
N ALA A 169 -4.84 0.91 11.10
CA ALA A 169 -3.88 -0.18 11.07
C ALA A 169 -4.32 -1.36 10.16
N LEU A 170 -5.61 -1.76 10.22
CA LEU A 170 -6.13 -2.79 9.31
C LEU A 170 -6.16 -2.33 7.84
N LYS A 171 -6.45 -1.05 7.58
CA LYS A 171 -6.43 -0.49 6.22
C LYS A 171 -5.03 -0.51 5.64
N ASP A 172 -4.02 -0.14 6.43
CA ASP A 172 -2.62 -0.18 6.03
C ASP A 172 -2.17 -1.60 5.68
N LEU A 173 -2.47 -2.57 6.56
CA LEU A 173 -2.14 -3.97 6.31
C LEU A 173 -2.87 -4.53 5.07
N HIS A 174 -4.15 -4.20 4.91
CA HIS A 174 -4.93 -4.60 3.74
C HIS A 174 -4.36 -3.99 2.46
N GLY A 175 -4.02 -2.69 2.47
CA GLY A 175 -3.44 -1.99 1.33
C GLY A 175 -2.12 -2.64 0.90
N TYR A 176 -1.24 -2.94 1.84
CA TYR A 176 0.01 -3.65 1.56
C TYR A 176 -0.22 -5.02 0.91
N ILE A 177 -1.12 -5.83 1.47
CA ILE A 177 -1.43 -7.17 0.92
C ILE A 177 -2.07 -7.05 -0.46
N TYR A 178 -2.96 -6.07 -0.65
CA TYR A 178 -3.62 -5.79 -1.92
C TYR A 178 -2.59 -5.50 -3.02
N GLU A 179 -1.65 -4.59 -2.77
CA GLU A 179 -0.58 -4.23 -3.72
C GLU A 179 0.23 -5.45 -4.15
N ILE A 180 0.69 -6.26 -3.19
CA ILE A 180 1.50 -7.45 -3.50
C ILE A 180 0.67 -8.53 -4.19
N SER A 181 -0.62 -8.65 -3.87
CA SER A 181 -1.51 -9.65 -4.46
C SER A 181 -1.73 -9.43 -5.96
N ASN A 182 -1.80 -8.18 -6.41
CA ASN A 182 -2.05 -7.85 -7.82
C ASN A 182 -0.92 -8.29 -8.74
N ASP A 183 0.32 -8.23 -8.25
CA ASP A 183 1.52 -8.60 -9.01
C ASP A 183 2.06 -9.99 -8.65
N ALA A 184 1.36 -10.76 -7.82
CA ALA A 184 1.88 -11.97 -7.19
C ALA A 184 2.37 -13.02 -8.20
N GLU A 185 1.76 -13.12 -9.37
CA GLU A 185 2.15 -14.06 -10.44
C GLU A 185 3.48 -13.68 -11.11
N TYR A 186 3.86 -12.41 -11.05
CA TYR A 186 5.05 -11.85 -11.68
C TYR A 186 6.21 -11.64 -10.68
N ILE A 187 5.97 -11.92 -9.40
CA ILE A 187 6.95 -11.75 -8.34
C ILE A 187 7.65 -13.08 -8.03
N ASP A 188 8.98 -13.10 -8.18
CA ASP A 188 9.81 -14.16 -7.62
C ASP A 188 10.08 -13.90 -6.13
N PHE A 189 9.17 -14.35 -5.26
CA PHE A 189 9.28 -14.18 -3.81
C PHE A 189 10.51 -14.84 -3.18
N LYS A 190 11.17 -15.79 -3.87
CA LYS A 190 12.39 -16.45 -3.35
C LYS A 190 13.61 -15.54 -3.41
N SER A 191 13.65 -14.63 -4.39
CA SER A 191 14.77 -13.70 -4.60
C SER A 191 14.57 -12.34 -3.95
N ILE A 192 13.39 -12.05 -3.38
CA ILE A 192 13.16 -10.81 -2.64
C ILE A 192 13.74 -10.95 -1.24
N ASP A 193 14.64 -10.03 -0.91
CA ASP A 193 15.00 -9.75 0.47
C ASP A 193 13.94 -8.80 1.05
N LEU A 194 12.95 -9.38 1.73
CA LEU A 194 11.89 -8.65 2.43
C LEU A 194 12.37 -8.16 3.81
N GLY A 195 13.68 -8.02 4.00
CA GLY A 195 14.32 -7.62 5.24
C GLY A 195 13.92 -6.20 5.67
N ASP A 196 13.46 -6.13 6.92
CA ASP A 196 13.24 -4.95 7.76
C ASP A 196 12.28 -3.87 7.22
N TRP A 197 10.99 -4.09 7.51
CA TRP A 197 9.86 -3.14 7.34
C TRP A 197 10.07 -1.78 8.04
N GLU A 198 11.05 -1.62 8.93
CA GLU A 198 11.25 -0.35 9.65
C GLU A 198 11.59 0.84 8.74
N GLU A 199 11.92 0.61 7.46
CA GLU A 199 12.24 1.69 6.52
C GLU A 199 11.47 1.66 5.20
N SER A 200 10.52 0.73 5.03
CA SER A 200 9.73 0.67 3.80
C SER A 200 8.55 1.65 3.84
N THR A 201 8.86 2.95 3.78
CA THR A 201 8.26 3.67 2.64
C THR A 201 8.56 2.79 1.44
N VAL A 202 7.55 2.38 0.67
CA VAL A 202 7.79 1.72 -0.60
C VAL A 202 8.75 2.65 -1.35
N LYS A 203 10.06 2.42 -1.23
CA LYS A 203 11.07 2.94 -2.13
C LYS A 203 10.62 2.24 -3.37
N GLU A 204 9.78 2.93 -4.15
CA GLU A 204 9.31 2.53 -5.47
C GLU A 204 10.44 1.68 -6.01
N LYS A 205 10.24 0.35 -6.11
CA LYS A 205 11.27 -0.55 -6.61
C LYS A 205 11.73 0.16 -7.87
N LYS A 206 12.92 0.78 -7.88
CA LYS A 206 13.37 1.59 -9.02
C LYS A 206 13.11 0.70 -10.21
N HIS A 207 12.08 1.00 -11.01
CA HIS A 207 11.64 0.09 -12.05
C HIS A 207 12.91 -0.26 -12.79
N ARG A 208 13.26 -1.55 -12.87
CA ARG A 208 14.49 -1.94 -13.56
C ARG A 208 14.24 -1.64 -15.03
N LEU A 209 14.49 -0.40 -15.44
CA LEU A 209 14.16 0.09 -16.77
C LEU A 209 14.84 -0.82 -17.78
N GLY A 210 14.11 -1.25 -18.81
CA GLY A 210 14.68 -1.97 -19.93
C GLY A 210 15.81 -1.12 -20.55
N HIS A 211 16.95 -1.74 -20.89
CA HIS A 211 18.01 -1.02 -21.60
C HIS A 211 18.02 -1.41 -23.07
N LEU A 212 17.71 -0.45 -23.93
CA LEU A 212 17.81 -0.59 -25.37
C LEU A 212 19.21 -0.18 -25.81
N ASN A 213 19.93 -1.12 -26.42
CA ASN A 213 21.23 -0.87 -27.04
C ASN A 213 21.07 -0.16 -28.40
N LEU A 214 20.29 0.91 -28.41
CA LEU A 214 19.92 1.76 -29.54
C LEU A 214 20.12 3.23 -29.15
N SER A 215 20.40 4.09 -30.12
CA SER A 215 20.35 5.54 -29.90
C SER A 215 18.89 5.97 -29.69
N LYS A 216 18.66 7.10 -29.02
CA LYS A 216 17.31 7.63 -28.73
C LYS A 216 16.43 7.70 -29.98
N LYS A 217 17.00 8.16 -31.10
CA LYS A 217 16.34 8.24 -32.40
C LYS A 217 15.94 6.86 -32.95
N LYS A 218 16.81 5.87 -32.85
CA LYS A 218 16.51 4.48 -33.23
C LYS A 218 15.47 3.83 -32.33
N VAL A 219 15.45 4.18 -31.05
CA VAL A 219 14.36 3.80 -30.14
C VAL A 219 13.02 4.37 -30.64
N ALA A 220 13.00 5.63 -31.09
CA ALA A 220 11.79 6.24 -31.66
C ALA A 220 11.32 5.54 -32.93
N HIS A 221 12.24 5.25 -33.85
CA HIS A 221 11.92 4.47 -35.04
C HIS A 221 11.38 3.07 -34.71
N PHE A 222 11.97 2.39 -33.72
CA PHE A 222 11.56 1.05 -33.33
C PHE A 222 10.12 1.00 -32.79
N PHE A 223 9.82 1.80 -31.76
CA PHE A 223 8.48 1.79 -31.16
C PHE A 223 7.41 2.36 -32.09
N ARG A 224 7.80 3.23 -33.02
CA ARG A 224 6.88 3.67 -34.07
C ARG A 224 6.46 2.54 -34.99
N ILE A 225 7.41 1.72 -35.47
CA ILE A 225 7.06 0.54 -36.30
C ILE A 225 6.11 -0.38 -35.53
N LEU A 226 6.39 -0.61 -34.24
CA LEU A 226 5.51 -1.43 -33.42
C LEU A 226 4.09 -0.85 -33.31
N LEU A 227 3.97 0.47 -33.23
CA LEU A 227 2.68 1.15 -33.13
C LEU A 227 1.94 1.20 -34.49
N GLU A 228 2.60 1.61 -35.57
CA GLU A 228 2.00 1.79 -36.90
C GLU A 228 1.60 0.46 -37.55
N GLU A 229 2.36 -0.60 -37.30
CA GLU A 229 2.05 -1.95 -37.77
C GLU A 229 1.17 -2.73 -36.77
N ASN A 230 0.63 -2.06 -35.75
CA ASN A 230 -0.26 -2.62 -34.72
C ASN A 230 0.31 -3.82 -33.94
N TYR A 231 1.64 -3.92 -33.80
CA TYR A 231 2.26 -4.87 -32.88
C TYR A 231 2.12 -4.45 -31.41
N LEU A 232 1.92 -3.15 -31.14
CA LEU A 232 1.59 -2.59 -29.83
C LEU A 232 0.42 -1.62 -29.97
N VAL A 233 -0.62 -1.84 -29.16
CA VAL A 233 -1.81 -0.97 -29.11
C VAL A 233 -2.13 -0.67 -27.66
N PHE A 234 -2.24 0.61 -27.33
CA PHE A 234 -2.55 1.12 -25.99
C PHE A 234 -3.96 1.71 -25.92
N ASP A 235 -4.42 2.29 -27.03
CA ASP A 235 -5.80 2.75 -27.22
C ASP A 235 -6.27 2.36 -28.62
N GLU A 236 -7.31 1.53 -28.69
CA GLU A 236 -7.88 1.02 -29.95
C GLU A 236 -8.84 2.02 -30.63
N LYS A 237 -9.24 3.09 -29.93
CA LYS A 237 -10.32 4.00 -30.34
C LYS A 237 -9.81 5.37 -30.77
N ASP A 238 -8.68 5.82 -30.21
CA ASP A 238 -8.10 7.12 -30.51
C ASP A 238 -6.59 7.01 -30.83
N ASP A 239 -6.24 7.19 -32.10
CA ASP A 239 -4.85 7.16 -32.60
C ASP A 239 -3.93 8.22 -31.95
N ALA A 240 -4.49 9.37 -31.57
CA ALA A 240 -3.72 10.42 -30.91
C ALA A 240 -3.43 10.04 -29.46
N ALA A 241 -4.42 9.49 -28.75
CA ALA A 241 -4.25 8.95 -27.41
C ALA A 241 -3.30 7.75 -27.41
N ASN A 242 -3.44 6.81 -28.35
CA ASN A 242 -2.58 5.64 -28.51
C ASN A 242 -1.10 6.04 -28.68
N ARG A 243 -0.83 7.08 -29.50
CA ARG A 243 0.50 7.65 -29.68
C ARG A 243 1.06 8.33 -28.43
N LEU A 244 0.20 8.95 -27.62
CA LEU A 244 0.61 9.60 -26.38
C LEU A 244 0.96 8.56 -25.31
N GLU A 245 0.13 7.54 -25.14
CA GLU A 245 0.34 6.47 -24.18
C GLU A 245 1.58 5.64 -24.50
N MET A 246 1.83 5.33 -25.77
CA MET A 246 3.09 4.69 -26.18
C MET A 246 4.32 5.53 -25.79
N LYS A 247 4.29 6.86 -25.96
CA LYS A 247 5.42 7.72 -25.57
C LYS A 247 5.69 7.65 -24.08
N ARG A 248 4.64 7.77 -23.27
CA ARG A 248 4.72 7.65 -21.81
C ARG A 248 5.30 6.30 -21.42
N PHE A 249 4.76 5.23 -22.00
CA PHE A 249 5.26 3.88 -21.78
C PHE A 249 6.77 3.76 -22.06
N VAL A 250 7.26 4.31 -23.19
CA VAL A 250 8.69 4.26 -23.53
C VAL A 250 9.55 5.11 -22.58
N GLU A 251 9.08 6.30 -22.21
CA GLU A 251 9.75 7.21 -21.27
C GLU A 251 9.90 6.58 -19.88
N ASP A 252 8.84 5.93 -19.40
CA ASP A 252 8.73 5.41 -18.04
C ASP A 252 9.42 4.05 -17.87
N ASN A 253 9.57 3.27 -18.95
CA ASN A 253 10.02 1.89 -18.86
C ASN A 253 11.40 1.61 -19.48
N PHE A 254 11.97 2.52 -20.29
CA PHE A 254 13.20 2.24 -21.03
C PHE A 254 14.30 3.30 -20.88
N THR A 255 15.53 2.82 -21.07
CA THR A 255 16.75 3.63 -21.21
C THR A 255 17.38 3.36 -22.57
N PHE A 256 18.14 4.31 -23.08
CA PHE A 256 18.82 4.22 -24.38
C PHE A 256 20.33 4.39 -24.23
N LYS A 257 21.05 4.15 -25.32
CA LYS A 257 22.50 4.35 -25.42
C LYS A 257 22.82 5.75 -25.94
N ASN A 258 23.42 6.59 -25.10
CA ASN A 258 23.78 7.96 -25.45
C ASN A 258 25.01 8.01 -26.40
N LEU A 259 25.39 9.22 -26.83
CA LEU A 259 26.54 9.45 -27.71
C LEU A 259 27.87 8.97 -27.10
N LYS A 260 27.99 8.98 -25.77
CA LYS A 260 29.13 8.46 -25.01
C LYS A 260 29.07 6.95 -24.80
N LYS A 261 28.11 6.25 -25.42
CA LYS A 261 27.84 4.81 -25.29
C LYS A 261 27.40 4.36 -23.89
N GLU A 262 26.92 5.29 -23.07
CA GLU A 262 26.44 5.03 -21.72
C GLU A 262 24.92 4.88 -21.68
N ARG A 263 24.41 4.27 -20.61
CA ARG A 263 22.98 4.16 -20.32
C ARG A 263 22.44 5.53 -19.92
N SER A 264 21.35 5.97 -20.55
CA SER A 264 20.70 7.23 -20.23
C SER A 264 19.17 7.09 -20.25
N ALA A 265 18.50 7.77 -19.31
CA ALA A 265 17.04 7.81 -19.23
C ALA A 265 16.44 8.62 -20.38
N ILE A 266 15.26 8.21 -20.82
CA ILE A 266 14.49 8.92 -21.86
C ILE A 266 13.63 9.98 -21.17
N LYS A 267 14.13 11.22 -21.03
CA LYS A 267 13.41 12.29 -20.34
C LYS A 267 12.25 12.90 -21.13
N THR A 268 12.40 12.97 -22.45
CA THR A 268 11.39 13.52 -23.37
C THR A 268 11.57 12.87 -24.73
N PHE A 269 10.49 12.40 -25.34
CA PHE A 269 10.49 11.69 -26.62
C PHE A 269 9.81 12.47 -27.74
N ARG A 270 9.31 13.68 -27.42
CA ARG A 270 8.48 14.50 -28.30
C ARG A 270 9.18 14.92 -29.59
N ARG A 271 10.46 15.28 -29.52
CA ARG A 271 11.22 15.80 -30.67
C ARG A 271 11.53 14.68 -31.66
N GLU A 272 12.12 13.60 -31.16
CA GLU A 272 12.52 12.45 -31.97
C GLU A 272 11.30 11.77 -32.59
N TYR A 273 10.15 11.74 -31.93
CA TYR A 273 8.94 11.20 -32.53
C TYR A 273 8.37 12.10 -33.65
N SER A 274 8.41 13.42 -33.47
CA SER A 274 7.88 14.39 -34.45
C SER A 274 8.75 14.49 -35.69
N GLU A 275 10.08 14.40 -35.54
CA GLU A 275 11.05 14.45 -36.64
C GLU A 275 10.91 13.24 -37.58
N VAL A 276 10.54 12.07 -37.03
CA VAL A 276 10.30 10.86 -37.83
C VAL A 276 8.98 10.95 -38.61
N CYS A 277 8.02 11.81 -38.22
CA CYS A 277 6.69 11.93 -38.87
C CYS A 277 6.70 12.54 -40.26
N SER A 278 7.75 13.27 -40.67
CA SER A 278 7.71 13.94 -41.96
C SER A 278 8.35 13.09 -43.07
N ASN A 279 7.53 12.75 -44.07
CA ASN A 279 7.96 12.09 -45.32
C ASN A 279 8.97 12.91 -46.16
N LEU A 280 9.30 14.11 -45.69
CA LEU A 280 10.20 15.08 -46.30
C LEU A 280 11.46 15.33 -45.45
N SER A 281 11.65 14.63 -44.34
CA SER A 281 12.84 14.77 -43.50
C SER A 281 14.06 14.07 -44.13
N PRO A 282 15.28 14.63 -44.01
CA PRO A 282 16.53 13.88 -44.25
C PRO A 282 16.64 12.58 -43.44
N ASP A 283 15.78 12.39 -42.44
CA ASP A 283 15.72 11.21 -41.57
C ASP A 283 14.99 10.01 -42.18
N VAL A 284 14.30 10.16 -43.31
CA VAL A 284 13.67 9.04 -44.02
C VAL A 284 14.71 7.98 -44.41
N LYS A 285 15.91 8.41 -44.81
CA LYS A 285 17.01 7.50 -45.13
C LYS A 285 17.49 6.75 -43.88
N GLU A 286 17.65 7.44 -42.75
CA GLU A 286 18.05 6.80 -41.49
C GLU A 286 16.99 5.81 -40.98
N HIS A 287 15.71 6.12 -41.20
CA HIS A 287 14.62 5.21 -40.86
C HIS A 287 14.63 3.93 -41.71
N LYS A 288 14.79 4.07 -43.03
CA LYS A 288 14.94 2.92 -43.94
C LYS A 288 16.15 2.06 -43.57
N ASP A 289 17.30 2.69 -43.34
CA ASP A 289 18.52 2.00 -42.90
C ASP A 289 18.32 1.26 -41.57
N PHE A 290 17.47 1.77 -40.68
CA PHE A 290 17.11 1.09 -39.43
C PHE A 290 16.23 -0.13 -39.69
N ILE A 291 15.22 0.00 -40.55
CA ILE A 291 14.32 -1.11 -40.94
C ILE A 291 15.11 -2.22 -41.62
N ASP A 292 15.98 -1.90 -42.58
CA ASP A 292 16.79 -2.90 -43.29
C ASP A 292 17.67 -3.71 -42.32
N LYS A 293 18.26 -3.03 -41.33
CA LYS A 293 19.05 -3.68 -40.26
C LYS A 293 18.19 -4.55 -39.35
N LEU A 294 16.97 -4.11 -39.05
CA LEU A 294 16.03 -4.90 -38.24
C LEU A 294 15.61 -6.16 -39.00
N ILE A 295 15.22 -6.03 -40.28
CA ILE A 295 14.85 -7.14 -41.16
C ILE A 295 15.99 -8.15 -41.24
N SER A 296 17.21 -7.70 -41.53
CA SER A 296 18.39 -8.58 -41.64
C SER A 296 18.64 -9.37 -40.35
N LYS A 297 18.49 -8.74 -39.17
CA LYS A 297 18.60 -9.44 -37.88
C LYS A 297 17.49 -10.46 -37.66
N LEU A 298 16.26 -10.11 -38.01
CA LEU A 298 15.10 -11.01 -37.86
C LEU A 298 15.20 -12.20 -38.82
N GLN A 299 15.63 -11.98 -40.07
CA GLN A 299 15.92 -13.04 -41.04
C GLN A 299 17.02 -13.97 -40.53
N THR A 300 18.15 -13.41 -40.08
CA THR A 300 19.23 -14.20 -39.47
C THR A 300 18.73 -15.00 -38.28
N ARG A 301 17.88 -14.41 -37.42
CA ARG A 301 17.30 -15.13 -36.28
C ARG A 301 16.39 -16.25 -36.76
N LYS A 302 15.52 -16.00 -37.73
CA LYS A 302 14.62 -16.98 -38.34
C LYS A 302 15.39 -18.16 -38.91
N ASP A 303 16.44 -17.93 -39.68
CA ASP A 303 17.27 -18.98 -40.28
C ASP A 303 18.01 -19.82 -39.23
N ASN A 304 18.25 -19.25 -38.05
CA ASN A 304 18.87 -19.93 -36.91
C ASN A 304 17.86 -20.69 -36.02
N LEU A 305 16.55 -20.50 -36.22
CA LEU A 305 15.55 -21.36 -35.59
C LEU A 305 15.57 -22.68 -36.36
N LYS A 306 16.13 -23.73 -35.75
CA LYS A 306 16.05 -25.08 -36.29
C LYS A 306 14.62 -25.60 -36.09
N ASP A 307 14.12 -26.33 -37.08
CA ASP A 307 12.89 -27.13 -36.97
C ASP A 307 13.00 -28.21 -35.89
#